data_AF-A0A2C5YUJ8-F1
#
_entry.id   AF-A0A2C5YUJ8-F1
#
_cell.length_a   1.000
_cell.length_b   1.000
_cell.length_c   1.000
_cell.angle_alpha   90.00
_cell.angle_beta   90.00
_cell.angle_gamma   90.00
#
_symmetry.space_group_name_H-M   'P 1'
#
loop_
_entity.id
_entity.type
_entity.pdbx_description
1 polymer ?
#
loop_
_entity_poly.entity_id
_entity_poly.type
_entity_poly.pdbx_seq_one_letter_code
_entity_poly.pdbx_strand_id
1 'polypeptide(L)'
;MDDQNALLNIHLSDSEDDSPAIDRTAQSEEAFQAVKRHYRPRVENGQDLLHAVEELYFFRQFDHALTFINKIWSLVSIHADADSARLLQRYRQKCNQKRQSQPTSS
;
A
#
# COMPACT_ATOMS: atom_id res chain seq x y z
N MET A 1 11.11 12.09 -37.89
CA MET A 1 12.51 12.47 -38.10
C MET A 1 12.68 13.78 -37.36
N ASP A 2 12.45 13.77 -36.03
CA ASP A 2 13.43 13.43 -34.97
C ASP A 2 14.43 14.59 -34.92
N ASP A 3 14.52 15.40 -33.86
CA ASP A 3 15.03 15.06 -32.52
C ASP A 3 14.40 16.03 -31.48
N GLN A 4 13.50 15.65 -30.57
CA GLN A 4 13.71 14.82 -29.37
C GLN A 4 15.08 15.00 -28.68
N ASN A 5 15.47 16.22 -28.28
CA ASN A 5 16.43 16.38 -27.17
C ASN A 5 16.42 17.74 -26.42
N ALA A 6 15.27 18.40 -26.29
CA ALA A 6 15.18 19.62 -25.46
C ALA A 6 15.03 19.34 -23.94
N LEU A 7 14.92 18.06 -23.53
CA LEU A 7 14.68 17.67 -22.14
C LEU A 7 15.96 17.30 -21.36
N LEU A 8 17.13 17.31 -22.01
CA LEU A 8 18.43 16.96 -21.39
C LEU A 8 19.49 18.02 -21.65
N ASN A 9 19.12 19.30 -21.66
CA ASN A 9 20.08 20.40 -21.71
C ASN A 9 20.68 20.69 -20.31
N ILE A 10 21.23 19.64 -19.69
CA ILE A 10 22.02 19.77 -18.46
C ILE A 10 23.44 20.14 -18.92
N HIS A 11 23.73 21.43 -18.96
CA HIS A 11 25.08 21.93 -19.16
C HIS A 11 25.86 21.69 -17.86
N LEU A 12 26.54 20.55 -17.73
CA LEU A 12 27.59 20.39 -16.73
C LEU A 12 28.76 21.29 -17.15
N SER A 13 28.66 22.56 -16.75
CA SER A 13 29.84 23.40 -16.66
C SER A 13 30.69 22.80 -15.55
N ASP A 14 31.83 22.22 -15.92
CA ASP A 14 32.91 21.85 -15.02
C ASP A 14 33.46 23.12 -14.37
N SER A 15 32.80 23.57 -13.31
CA SER A 15 33.32 24.55 -12.38
C SER A 15 33.41 23.80 -11.07
N GLU A 16 34.62 23.36 -10.73
CA GLU A 16 34.96 22.71 -9.48
C GLU A 16 34.52 23.61 -8.31
N ASP A 17 33.34 23.34 -7.78
CA ASP A 17 32.80 23.97 -6.58
C ASP A 17 33.40 23.25 -5.38
N ASP A 18 34.33 23.93 -4.68
CA ASP A 18 34.92 23.53 -3.40
C ASP A 18 33.88 23.60 -2.28
N SER A 19 32.72 22.97 -2.49
CA SER A 19 31.75 22.71 -1.43
C SER A 19 32.23 21.51 -0.63
N PRO A 20 32.19 21.55 0.72
CA PRO A 20 32.42 20.35 1.51
C PRO A 20 31.46 19.28 1.02
N ALA A 21 31.94 18.05 0.87
CA ALA A 21 31.12 16.91 0.50
C ALA A 21 29.99 16.76 1.52
N ILE A 22 28.86 17.42 1.28
CA ILE A 22 27.65 17.24 2.08
C ILE A 22 27.21 15.83 1.73
N ASP A 23 27.31 14.92 2.69
CA ASP A 23 26.87 13.54 2.53
C ASP A 23 25.36 13.55 2.25
N ARG A 24 25.01 13.49 0.96
CA ARG A 24 23.62 13.53 0.47
C ARG A 24 22.88 12.21 0.73
N THR A 25 23.44 11.30 1.53
CA THR A 25 23.02 9.89 1.60
C THR A 25 22.91 9.31 3.01
N ALA A 26 23.54 9.89 4.03
CA ALA A 26 23.51 9.31 5.37
C ALA A 26 22.36 9.86 6.21
N GLN A 27 21.12 9.51 5.86
CA GLN A 27 20.13 9.42 6.93
C GLN A 27 20.55 8.24 7.81
N SER A 28 20.97 8.50 9.05
CA SER A 28 21.29 7.46 10.02
C SER A 28 20.17 6.43 10.11
N GLU A 29 20.49 5.15 10.35
CA GLU A 29 19.52 4.06 10.54
C GLU A 29 18.40 4.47 11.52
N GLU A 30 18.73 5.20 12.59
CA GLU A 30 17.74 5.69 13.55
C GLU A 30 16.70 6.65 12.93
N ALA A 31 17.13 7.55 12.04
CA ALA A 31 16.24 8.43 11.29
C ALA A 31 15.35 7.63 10.33
N PHE A 32 15.92 6.61 9.67
CA PHE A 32 15.14 5.71 8.82
C PHE A 32 14.12 4.90 9.62
N GLN A 33 14.47 4.43 10.82
CA GLN A 33 13.56 3.69 11.69
C GLN A 33 12.45 4.60 12.25
N ALA A 34 12.74 5.87 12.53
CA ALA A 34 11.74 6.86 12.92
C ALA A 34 10.76 7.17 11.77
N VAL A 35 11.28 7.31 10.54
CA VAL A 35 10.46 7.47 9.33
C VAL A 35 9.63 6.21 9.08
N LYS A 36 10.20 5.00 9.19
CA LYS A 36 9.48 3.73 9.01
C LYS A 36 8.35 3.55 10.00
N ARG A 37 8.54 3.99 11.26
CA ARG A 37 7.46 3.99 12.27
C ARG A 37 6.32 4.94 11.92
N HIS A 38 6.61 6.06 11.25
CA HIS A 38 5.62 7.05 10.82
C HIS A 38 5.11 6.84 9.39
N TYR A 39 5.79 6.01 8.59
CA TYR A 39 5.42 5.71 7.23
C TYR A 39 4.15 4.86 7.26
N ARG A 40 3.02 5.53 7.01
CA ARG A 40 1.79 4.86 6.66
C ARG A 40 1.73 4.83 5.14
N PRO A 41 1.76 3.64 4.50
CA PRO A 41 1.46 3.58 3.08
C PRO A 41 0.11 4.26 2.89
N ARG A 42 0.10 5.35 2.13
CA ARG A 42 -1.13 6.00 1.73
C ARG A 42 -1.79 5.02 0.77
N VAL A 43 -2.74 4.24 1.29
CA VAL A 43 -3.61 3.46 0.43
C VAL A 43 -4.51 4.49 -0.25
N GLU A 44 -4.06 4.97 -1.41
CA GLU A 44 -4.66 6.14 -2.06
C GLU A 44 -6.09 5.85 -2.53
N ASN A 45 -6.47 4.58 -2.71
CA ASN A 45 -7.81 4.21 -3.11
C ASN A 45 -8.35 3.01 -2.33
N GLY A 46 -9.58 3.10 -1.83
CA GLY A 46 -10.30 1.96 -1.24
C GLY A 46 -10.43 0.77 -2.19
N GLN A 47 -10.24 0.98 -3.49
CA GLN A 47 -10.22 -0.06 -4.53
C GLN A 47 -9.07 -1.06 -4.36
N ASP A 48 -7.88 -0.64 -3.93
CA ASP A 48 -6.75 -1.56 -3.71
C ASP A 48 -7.04 -2.51 -2.54
N LEU A 49 -7.70 -2.00 -1.50
CA LEU A 49 -8.15 -2.79 -0.35
C LEU A 49 -9.24 -3.78 -0.73
N LEU A 50 -10.16 -3.35 -1.58
CA LEU A 50 -11.20 -4.22 -2.12
C LEU A 50 -10.57 -5.33 -2.95
N HIS A 51 -9.67 -4.99 -3.87
CA HIS A 51 -9.00 -5.97 -4.73
C HIS A 51 -8.30 -7.05 -3.91
N ALA A 52 -7.53 -6.66 -2.89
CA ALA A 52 -6.88 -7.61 -2.00
C ALA A 52 -7.88 -8.53 -1.26
N VAL A 53 -9.05 -8.02 -0.84
CA VAL A 53 -10.11 -8.86 -0.25
C VAL A 53 -10.71 -9.83 -1.26
N GLU A 54 -10.91 -9.39 -2.51
CA GLU A 54 -11.43 -10.22 -3.59
C GLU A 54 -10.48 -11.35 -3.94
N GLU A 55 -9.18 -11.09 -4.01
CA GLU A 55 -8.15 -12.11 -4.20
C GLU A 55 -8.17 -13.14 -3.08
N LEU A 56 -8.19 -12.72 -1.81
CA LEU A 56 -8.26 -13.65 -0.67
C LEU A 56 -9.54 -14.50 -0.70
N TYR A 57 -10.66 -13.93 -1.12
CA TYR A 57 -11.91 -14.67 -1.31
C TYR A 57 -11.79 -15.68 -2.46
N PHE A 58 -11.16 -15.31 -3.58
CA PHE A 58 -10.92 -16.17 -4.73
C PHE A 58 -10.03 -17.37 -4.38
N PHE A 59 -8.95 -17.14 -3.62
CA PHE A 59 -8.08 -18.20 -3.09
C PHE A 59 -8.72 -19.06 -2.00
N ARG A 60 -10.00 -18.84 -1.65
CA ARG A 60 -10.74 -19.50 -0.55
C ARG A 60 -10.07 -19.33 0.82
N GLN A 61 -9.19 -18.34 0.98
CA GLN A 61 -8.53 -18.04 2.23
C GLN A 61 -9.42 -17.14 3.10
N PHE A 62 -10.56 -17.68 3.54
CA PHE A 62 -11.59 -16.90 4.22
C PHE A 62 -11.15 -16.31 5.56
N ASP A 63 -10.27 -17.01 6.30
CA ASP A 63 -9.76 -16.53 7.58
C ASP A 63 -8.82 -15.32 7.41
N HIS A 64 -7.93 -15.40 6.42
CA HIS A 64 -7.06 -14.28 6.03
C HIS A 64 -7.88 -13.09 5.54
N ALA A 65 -8.92 -13.32 4.73
CA ALA A 65 -9.83 -12.27 4.28
C ALA A 65 -10.53 -11.56 5.46
N LEU A 66 -11.02 -12.31 6.46
CA LEU A 66 -11.66 -11.73 7.64
C LEU A 66 -10.69 -10.92 8.49
N THR A 67 -9.50 -11.44 8.72
CA THR A 67 -8.44 -10.73 9.45
C THR A 67 -8.04 -9.44 8.74
N PHE A 68 -7.90 -9.49 7.41
CA PHE A 68 -7.57 -8.33 6.59
C PHE A 68 -8.68 -7.27 6.63
N ILE A 69 -9.95 -7.67 6.50
CA ILE A 69 -11.10 -6.76 6.64
C ILE A 69 -11.08 -6.08 8.01
N ASN A 70 -10.92 -6.82 9.11
CA ASN A 70 -10.87 -6.23 10.46
C ASN A 70 -9.69 -5.26 10.63
N LYS A 71 -8.53 -5.56 10.06
CA LYS A 71 -7.38 -4.65 10.03
C LYS A 71 -7.71 -3.37 9.27
N ILE A 72 -8.40 -3.45 8.12
CA ILE A 72 -8.86 -2.28 7.36
C ILE A 72 -9.76 -1.41 8.24
N TRP A 73 -10.76 -1.98 8.92
CA TRP A 73 -11.62 -1.22 9.83
C TRP A 73 -10.86 -0.57 11.00
N SER A 74 -9.76 -1.18 11.47
CA SER A 74 -8.92 -0.63 12.52
C SER A 74 -7.94 0.46 12.04
N LEU A 75 -7.50 0.41 10.79
CA LEU A 75 -6.48 1.30 10.22
C LEU A 75 -7.09 2.47 9.45
N VAL A 76 -8.20 2.23 8.76
CA VAL A 76 -8.86 3.15 7.83
C VAL A 76 -10.15 3.64 8.47
N SER A 77 -10.04 4.36 9.58
CA SER A 77 -11.22 4.96 10.22
C SER A 77 -11.65 6.27 9.53
N ILE A 78 -10.93 6.76 8.50
CA ILE A 78 -11.04 8.14 8.00
C ILE A 78 -11.17 8.27 6.47
N HIS A 79 -10.77 7.28 5.65
CA HIS A 79 -10.69 7.45 4.17
C HIS A 79 -11.35 6.35 3.31
N ALA A 80 -12.02 5.37 3.90
CA ALA A 80 -12.76 4.39 3.10
C ALA A 80 -14.07 5.03 2.60
N ASP A 81 -14.27 5.05 1.28
CA ASP A 81 -15.52 5.49 0.68
C ASP A 81 -16.70 4.62 1.16
N ALA A 82 -17.89 5.22 1.28
CA ALA A 82 -19.07 4.53 1.78
C ALA A 82 -19.44 3.29 0.95
N ASP A 83 -19.17 3.29 -0.35
CA ASP A 83 -19.42 2.15 -1.23
C ASP A 83 -18.42 1.02 -0.98
N SER A 84 -17.15 1.38 -0.81
CA SER A 84 -16.08 0.42 -0.46
C SER A 84 -16.36 -0.25 0.89
N ALA A 85 -16.81 0.51 1.88
CA ALA A 85 -17.20 -0.01 3.18
C ALA A 85 -18.35 -1.03 3.09
N ARG A 86 -19.38 -0.73 2.28
CA ARG A 86 -20.52 -1.64 2.04
C ARG A 86 -20.07 -2.95 1.38
N LEU A 87 -19.15 -2.87 0.41
CA LEU A 87 -18.66 -4.05 -0.30
C LEU A 87 -17.79 -4.94 0.61
N LEU A 88 -16.90 -4.34 1.43
CA LEU A 88 -16.14 -5.06 2.46
C LEU A 88 -17.06 -5.78 3.46
N GLN A 89 -18.16 -5.14 3.86
CA GLN A 89 -19.16 -5.76 4.74
C GLN A 89 -19.82 -6.98 4.08
N ARG A 90 -20.18 -6.90 2.78
CA ARG A 90 -20.71 -8.05 2.04
C ARG A 90 -19.71 -9.20 1.97
N TYR A 91 -18.44 -8.92 1.68
CA TYR A 91 -17.40 -9.95 1.63
C TYR A 91 -17.18 -10.59 3.01
N ARG A 92 -17.20 -9.81 4.10
CA ARG A 92 -17.14 -10.34 5.47
C ARG A 92 -18.26 -11.35 5.76
N GLN A 93 -19.49 -11.04 5.35
CA GLN A 93 -20.63 -11.94 5.51
C GLN A 93 -20.49 -13.21 4.66
N LYS A 94 -20.09 -13.06 3.39
CA LYS A 94 -19.83 -14.19 2.49
C LYS A 94 -18.73 -15.12 3.00
N CYS A 95 -17.61 -14.57 3.49
CA CYS A 95 -16.53 -15.36 4.08
C CYS A 95 -17.01 -16.16 5.29
N ASN A 96 -17.83 -15.59 6.17
CA ASN A 96 -18.39 -16.33 7.32
C ASN A 96 -19.31 -17.47 6.89
N GLN A 97 -20.18 -17.23 5.91
CA GLN A 97 -21.05 -18.27 5.37
C GLN A 97 -20.25 -19.40 4.70
N LYS A 98 -19.28 -19.04 3.84
CA LYS A 98 -18.45 -20.02 3.13
C LYS A 98 -17.54 -20.81 4.07
N ARG A 99 -17.03 -20.20 5.14
CA ARG A 99 -16.28 -20.89 6.20
C ARG A 99 -17.13 -21.94 6.91
N GLN A 100 -18.40 -21.65 7.18
CA GLN A 100 -19.34 -22.61 7.78
C GLN A 100 -19.75 -23.72 6.80
N SER A 101 -19.76 -23.42 5.49
CA SER A 101 -20.05 -24.41 4.44
C SER A 101 -18.83 -25.24 4.03
N GLN A 102 -17.61 -24.87 4.44
CA GLN A 102 -16.45 -25.73 4.26
C GLN A 102 -16.45 -26.75 5.40
N PRO A 103 -16.60 -28.06 5.12
CA PRO A 103 -16.39 -29.05 6.14
C PRO A 103 -14.94 -28.91 6.60
N THR A 104 -14.76 -28.57 7.87
CA THR A 104 -13.48 -28.74 8.54
C THR A 104 -13.19 -30.23 8.51
N SER A 105 -12.52 -30.70 7.45
CA SER A 105 -11.92 -32.03 7.46
C SER A 105 -10.95 -32.07 8.65
N SER A 106 -11.23 -33.04 9.52
CA SER A 106 -10.65 -33.27 10.84
C SER A 106 -9.13 -33.31 10.89
#